data_AF-A0A4W5LPC5-F1
#
_entry.id   AF-A0A4W5LPC5-F1
#
_cell.length_a   1.000
_cell.length_b   1.000
_cell.length_c   1.000
_cell.angle_alpha   90.00
_cell.angle_beta   90.00
_cell.angle_gamma   90.00
#
_symmetry.space_group_name_H-M   'P 1'
#
loop_
_entity.id
_entity.type
_entity.pdbx_description
1 polymer ?
#
loop_
_entity_poly.entity_id
_entity_poly.type
_entity_poly.pdbx_seq_one_letter_code
_entity_poly.pdbx_strand_id
1 'polypeptide(L)'
;VITMQVEQTGGIADCIFCKIAAGEIPTRKVYEDDAVLAFHDVNPKAEVHFLLIPKQHVVSLAHCSADDEAMLGQLMLLVPRLAAEQGLSNGFKTAINTGRGGGQEVFHLHVHVYACRIDWPCY
;
A
#
# COMPACT_ATOMS: atom_id res chain seq x y z
N VAL A 1 -26.16 -15.22 -15.47
CA VAL A 1 -26.42 -15.21 -14.02
C VAL A 1 -25.10 -14.92 -13.32
N ILE A 2 -24.75 -13.65 -13.20
CA ILE A 2 -23.47 -13.25 -12.59
C ILE A 2 -23.74 -13.14 -11.09
N THR A 3 -23.24 -14.11 -10.35
CA THR A 3 -23.35 -14.19 -8.89
C THR A 3 -22.68 -13.00 -8.25
N MET A 4 -23.45 -12.26 -7.45
CA MET A 4 -22.98 -11.25 -6.51
C MET A 4 -21.89 -11.88 -5.64
N GLN A 5 -20.66 -11.36 -5.71
CA GLN A 5 -19.64 -11.69 -4.74
C GLN A 5 -19.91 -10.87 -3.48
N VAL A 6 -20.00 -11.57 -2.36
CA VAL A 6 -20.13 -10.99 -1.02
C VAL A 6 -18.86 -10.20 -0.72
N GLU A 7 -18.96 -8.88 -0.76
CA GLU A 7 -17.91 -7.96 -0.29
C GLU A 7 -17.79 -8.09 1.24
N GLN A 8 -16.56 -8.25 1.74
CA GLN A 8 -16.33 -8.15 3.18
C GLN A 8 -16.33 -6.69 3.58
N THR A 9 -17.42 -6.29 4.22
CA THR A 9 -17.70 -4.95 4.76
C THR A 9 -16.94 -4.70 6.07
N GLY A 10 -15.62 -4.66 6.01
CA GLY A 10 -14.86 -3.99 7.07
C GLY A 10 -15.01 -2.48 6.85
N GLY A 11 -15.90 -1.83 7.60
CA GLY A 11 -16.09 -0.38 7.48
C GLY A 11 -14.81 0.39 7.81
N ILE A 12 -14.73 1.66 7.40
CA ILE A 12 -13.62 2.59 7.70
C ILE A 12 -13.14 2.50 9.17
N ALA A 13 -14.08 2.33 10.12
CA ALA A 13 -13.81 2.27 11.55
C ALA A 13 -13.00 1.04 12.00
N ASP A 14 -13.05 -0.05 11.23
CA ASP A 14 -12.33 -1.30 11.52
C ASP A 14 -11.05 -1.44 10.70
N CYS A 15 -10.80 -0.53 9.75
CA CYS A 15 -9.62 -0.56 8.92
C CYS A 15 -8.37 -0.14 9.71
N ILE A 16 -7.42 -1.06 9.86
CA ILE A 16 -6.13 -0.80 10.52
C ILE A 16 -5.33 0.31 9.84
N PHE A 17 -5.39 0.43 8.51
CA PHE A 17 -4.69 1.48 7.76
C PHE A 17 -5.35 2.85 7.92
N CYS A 18 -6.67 2.92 8.08
CA CYS A 18 -7.35 4.17 8.48
C CYS A 18 -6.90 4.62 9.87
N LYS A 19 -6.80 3.71 10.84
CA LYS A 19 -6.30 4.03 12.20
C LYS A 19 -4.85 4.49 12.20
N ILE A 20 -4.01 3.87 11.37
CA ILE A 20 -2.62 4.30 11.15
C ILE A 20 -2.58 5.70 10.50
N ALA A 21 -3.39 5.95 9.47
CA ALA A 21 -3.50 7.24 8.80
C ALA A 21 -4.01 8.36 9.73
N ALA A 22 -4.90 8.03 10.67
CA ALA A 22 -5.40 8.92 11.71
C ALA A 22 -4.41 9.12 12.87
N GLY A 23 -3.30 8.37 12.92
CA GLY A 23 -2.30 8.44 13.99
C GLY A 23 -2.71 7.74 15.29
N GLU A 24 -3.78 6.94 15.28
CA GLU A 24 -4.24 6.17 16.45
C GLU A 24 -3.31 4.98 16.76
N ILE A 25 -2.67 4.44 15.73
CA ILE A 25 -1.69 3.34 15.85
C ILE A 25 -0.32 3.88 15.47
N PRO A 26 0.70 3.78 16.36
CA PRO A 26 2.03 4.26 16.06
C PRO A 26 2.68 3.40 14.95
N THR A 27 3.36 4.06 14.02
CA THR A 27 4.10 3.40 12.94
C THR A 27 5.45 4.08 12.73
N ARG A 28 6.40 3.33 12.16
CA ARG A 28 7.66 3.88 11.70
C ARG A 28 7.43 4.53 10.35
N LYS A 29 7.12 5.83 10.36
CA LYS A 29 6.82 6.63 9.16
C LYS A 29 8.05 6.79 8.28
N VAL A 30 7.84 6.69 6.98
CA VAL A 30 8.80 7.01 5.91
C VAL A 30 8.46 8.37 5.31
N TYR A 31 7.17 8.65 5.12
CA TYR A 31 6.68 9.89 4.53
C TYR A 31 5.23 10.15 4.94
N GLU A 32 4.84 11.42 5.03
CA GLU A 32 3.45 11.81 5.23
C GLU A 32 3.18 13.17 4.59
N ASP A 33 2.09 13.27 3.84
CA ASP A 33 1.47 14.53 3.43
C ASP A 33 -0.05 14.49 3.66
N ASP A 34 -0.79 15.45 3.09
CA ASP A 34 -2.24 15.55 3.25
C ASP A 34 -3.01 14.39 2.59
N ALA A 35 -2.43 13.70 1.62
CA ALA A 35 -3.10 12.68 0.81
C ALA A 35 -2.52 11.27 0.98
N VAL A 36 -1.24 11.13 1.32
CA VAL A 36 -0.50 9.87 1.34
C VAL A 36 0.27 9.71 2.65
N LEU A 37 0.28 8.47 3.14
CA LEU A 37 1.14 8.04 4.24
C LEU A 37 1.98 6.84 3.77
N ALA A 38 3.29 6.89 4.05
CA ALA A 38 4.18 5.75 3.87
C ALA A 38 4.84 5.34 5.18
N PHE A 39 4.90 4.04 5.44
CA PHE A 39 5.43 3.49 6.70
C PHE A 39 5.96 2.08 6.50
N HIS A 40 6.90 1.67 7.36
CA HIS A 40 7.46 0.32 7.31
C HIS A 40 6.42 -0.73 7.69
N ASP A 41 6.42 -1.84 6.97
CA ASP A 41 5.60 -3.00 7.31
C ASP A 41 6.08 -3.60 8.64
N VAL A 42 5.15 -3.99 9.51
CA VAL A 42 5.46 -4.61 10.81
C VAL A 42 5.97 -6.06 10.67
N ASN A 43 5.64 -6.72 9.56
CA ASN A 43 6.04 -8.07 9.19
C ASN A 43 6.81 -8.05 7.86
N PRO A 44 8.02 -7.45 7.82
CA PRO A 44 8.75 -7.23 6.58
C PRO A 44 9.10 -8.54 5.85
N LYS A 45 8.94 -8.54 4.52
CA LYS A 45 9.30 -9.66 3.62
C LYS A 45 10.63 -9.46 2.90
N ALA A 46 11.28 -8.33 3.16
CA ALA A 46 12.57 -7.92 2.63
C ALA A 46 13.26 -6.98 3.64
N GLU A 47 14.57 -6.77 3.48
CA GLU A 47 15.36 -5.88 4.34
C GLU A 47 14.75 -4.47 4.41
N VAL A 48 14.31 -3.95 3.26
CA VAL A 48 13.42 -2.79 3.19
C VAL A 48 12.08 -3.29 2.67
N HIS A 49 11.04 -3.17 3.51
CA HIS A 49 9.65 -3.38 3.13
C HIS A 49 8.82 -2.25 3.76
N PHE A 50 8.26 -1.40 2.91
CA PHE A 50 7.36 -0.34 3.35
C PHE A 50 6.14 -0.27 2.43
N LEU A 51 5.08 0.33 2.96
CA LEU A 51 3.80 0.48 2.29
C LEU A 51 3.58 1.97 2.04
N LEU A 52 2.96 2.31 0.90
CA LEU A 52 2.31 3.60 0.70
C LEU A 52 0.80 3.38 0.67
N ILE A 53 0.05 4.21 1.38
CA ILE A 53 -1.42 4.20 1.39
C ILE A 53 -1.96 5.60 1.09
N PRO A 54 -3.08 5.74 0.37
CA PRO A 54 -3.84 6.98 0.42
C PRO A 54 -4.46 7.13 1.81
N LYS A 55 -4.57 8.38 2.30
CA LYS A 55 -5.32 8.70 3.52
C LYS A 55 -6.82 8.52 3.30
N GLN A 56 -7.30 8.77 2.09
CA GLN A 56 -8.64 8.36 1.67
C GLN A 56 -8.73 6.83 1.68
N HIS A 57 -9.83 6.31 2.24
CA HIS A 57 -10.10 4.88 2.20
C HIS A 57 -10.58 4.46 0.81
N VAL A 58 -9.78 3.64 0.13
CA VAL A 58 -10.15 2.94 -1.10
C VAL A 58 -9.95 1.46 -0.83
N VAL A 59 -10.95 0.62 -1.07
CA VAL A 59 -10.92 -0.79 -0.63
C VAL A 59 -9.77 -1.57 -1.28
N SER A 60 -9.57 -1.42 -2.59
CA SER A 60 -8.50 -2.06 -3.34
C SER A 60 -8.35 -1.40 -4.71
N LEU A 61 -7.34 -1.81 -5.49
CA LEU A 61 -7.14 -1.30 -6.85
C LEU A 61 -8.35 -1.56 -7.76
N ALA A 62 -9.08 -2.66 -7.54
CA ALA A 62 -10.29 -2.99 -8.30
C ALA A 62 -11.47 -2.03 -8.04
N HIS A 63 -11.38 -1.21 -7.00
CA HIS A 63 -12.40 -0.22 -6.64
C HIS A 63 -12.00 1.21 -7.03
N CYS A 64 -10.85 1.39 -7.68
CA CYS A 64 -10.48 2.68 -8.25
C CYS A 64 -11.26 2.97 -9.52
N SER A 65 -11.49 4.25 -9.79
CA SER A 65 -12.15 4.79 -10.97
C SER A 65 -11.30 5.88 -11.62
N ALA A 66 -11.81 6.52 -12.68
CA ALA A 66 -11.16 7.66 -13.30
C ALA A 66 -11.00 8.85 -12.34
N ASP A 67 -11.88 8.98 -11.34
CA ASP A 67 -11.80 10.05 -10.34
C ASP A 67 -10.59 9.89 -9.41
N ASP A 68 -10.00 8.68 -9.35
CA ASP A 68 -8.84 8.36 -8.52
C ASP A 68 -7.50 8.55 -9.25
N GLU A 69 -7.51 8.99 -10.52
CA GLU A 69 -6.31 9.09 -11.37
C GLU A 69 -5.21 9.93 -10.71
N ALA A 70 -5.55 11.08 -10.15
CA ALA A 70 -4.58 11.97 -9.51
C ALA A 70 -3.95 11.32 -8.25
N MET A 71 -4.75 10.64 -7.43
CA MET A 71 -4.27 9.95 -6.23
C MET A 71 -3.37 8.76 -6.59
N LEU A 72 -3.77 7.96 -7.58
CA LEU A 72 -2.96 6.85 -8.10
C LEU A 72 -1.64 7.35 -8.69
N GLY A 73 -1.69 8.43 -9.46
CA GLY A 73 -0.51 9.10 -10.01
C GLY A 73 0.45 9.55 -8.90
N GLN A 74 -0.07 10.21 -7.86
CA GLN A 74 0.73 10.63 -6.71
C GLN A 74 1.38 9.45 -5.99
N LEU A 75 0.62 8.37 -5.72
CA LEU A 75 1.18 7.15 -5.11
C LEU A 75 2.32 6.59 -5.94
N MET A 76 2.12 6.41 -7.25
CA MET A 76 3.12 5.82 -8.15
C MET A 76 4.37 6.71 -8.30
N LEU A 77 4.21 8.04 -8.32
CA LEU A 77 5.34 8.98 -8.43
C LEU A 77 6.12 9.11 -7.11
N LEU A 78 5.49 8.89 -5.97
CA LEU A 78 6.18 8.88 -4.67
C LEU A 78 7.05 7.64 -4.48
N VAL A 79 6.63 6.47 -4.98
CA VAL A 79 7.36 5.20 -4.84
C VAL A 79 8.85 5.30 -5.19
N PRO A 80 9.28 5.74 -6.40
CA PRO A 80 10.69 5.76 -6.76
C PRO A 80 11.51 6.74 -5.89
N ARG A 81 10.92 7.88 -5.51
CA ARG A 81 11.56 8.86 -4.64
C ARG A 81 11.83 8.25 -3.26
N LEU A 82 10.79 7.69 -2.64
CA LEU A 82 10.90 7.10 -1.30
C LEU A 82 11.78 5.85 -1.30
N ALA A 83 11.73 5.03 -2.35
CA ALA A 83 12.63 3.89 -2.50
C ALA A 83 14.11 4.33 -2.51
N ALA A 84 14.45 5.40 -3.25
CA ALA A 84 15.80 5.94 -3.27
C ALA A 84 16.22 6.51 -1.90
N GLU A 85 15.33 7.22 -1.19
CA GLU A 85 15.57 7.70 0.18
C GLU A 85 15.77 6.56 1.19
N GLN A 86 15.18 5.39 0.93
CA GLN A 86 15.40 4.16 1.70
C GLN A 86 16.60 3.34 1.22
N GLY A 87 17.45 3.88 0.34
CA GLY A 87 18.68 3.25 -0.12
C GLY A 87 18.52 2.28 -1.29
N LEU A 88 17.33 2.18 -1.90
CA LEU A 88 17.03 1.26 -3.01
C LEU A 88 17.38 1.85 -4.38
N SER A 89 18.59 2.40 -4.51
CA SER A 89 19.07 3.07 -5.73
C SER A 89 19.34 2.11 -6.90
N ASN A 90 19.60 0.83 -6.59
CA ASN A 90 19.90 -0.20 -7.59
C ASN A 90 18.68 -1.03 -8.02
N GLY A 91 17.47 -0.61 -7.61
CA GLY A 91 16.21 -1.26 -7.96
C GLY A 91 15.37 -1.66 -6.75
N PHE A 92 14.08 -1.86 -7.01
CA PHE A 92 13.07 -2.29 -6.04
C PHE A 92 11.94 -3.01 -6.77
N LYS A 93 11.16 -3.82 -6.04
CA LYS A 93 9.89 -4.40 -6.54
C LYS A 93 8.73 -3.67 -5.92
N THR A 94 7.67 -3.47 -6.70
CA THR A 94 6.38 -3.02 -6.19
C THR A 94 5.33 -4.12 -6.30
N ALA A 95 4.38 -4.16 -5.37
CA ALA A 95 3.19 -4.98 -5.49
C ALA A 95 1.95 -4.22 -5.03
N ILE A 96 0.82 -4.46 -5.70
CA ILE A 96 -0.51 -3.98 -5.29
C ILE A 96 -1.42 -5.20 -5.28
N ASN A 97 -1.53 -5.82 -4.11
CA ASN A 97 -2.33 -7.03 -3.96
C ASN A 97 -3.81 -6.66 -3.98
N THR A 98 -4.59 -7.31 -4.85
CA THR A 98 -6.00 -6.95 -5.10
C THR A 98 -6.92 -8.14 -4.86
N GLY A 99 -7.82 -8.01 -3.89
CA GLY A 99 -8.75 -9.05 -3.48
C GLY A 99 -8.07 -10.26 -2.84
N ARG A 100 -8.90 -11.20 -2.35
CA ARG A 100 -8.40 -12.42 -1.67
C ARG A 100 -7.50 -13.26 -2.56
N GLY A 101 -7.87 -13.41 -3.84
CA GLY A 101 -7.08 -14.19 -4.81
C GLY A 101 -5.72 -13.58 -5.12
N GLY A 102 -5.58 -12.26 -5.01
CA GLY A 102 -4.32 -11.55 -5.18
C GLY A 102 -3.50 -11.42 -3.89
N GLY A 103 -3.93 -12.04 -2.78
CA GLY A 103 -3.23 -11.97 -1.50
C GLY A 103 -3.41 -10.64 -0.75
N GLN A 104 -4.51 -9.92 -0.98
CA GLN A 104 -4.80 -8.70 -0.21
C GLN A 104 -5.26 -9.06 1.21
N GLU A 105 -4.46 -8.69 2.21
CA GLU A 105 -4.77 -8.95 3.62
C GLU A 105 -5.51 -7.79 4.29
N VAL A 106 -5.14 -6.54 3.96
CA VAL A 106 -5.82 -5.33 4.42
C VAL A 106 -6.60 -4.70 3.26
N PHE A 107 -7.91 -4.57 3.44
CA PHE A 107 -8.84 -4.00 2.46
C PHE A 107 -8.83 -2.47 2.49
N HIS A 108 -7.63 -1.92 2.26
CA HIS A 108 -7.34 -0.51 2.03
C HIS A 108 -6.20 -0.48 1.03
N LEU A 109 -6.32 0.25 -0.07
CA LEU A 109 -5.35 0.29 -1.17
C LEU A 109 -3.96 0.59 -0.63
N HIS A 110 -3.00 -0.29 -0.94
CA HIS A 110 -1.63 -0.09 -0.51
C HIS A 110 -0.67 -0.59 -1.58
N VAL A 111 0.44 0.13 -1.70
CA VAL A 111 1.54 -0.20 -2.59
C VAL A 111 2.68 -0.71 -1.73
N HIS A 112 3.01 -1.97 -1.88
CA HIS A 112 4.23 -2.52 -1.28
C HIS A 112 5.44 -2.07 -2.07
N VAL A 113 6.53 -1.76 -1.37
CA VAL A 113 7.86 -1.53 -1.96
C VAL A 113 8.86 -2.43 -1.23
N TYR A 114 9.57 -3.25 -1.98
CA TYR A 114 10.53 -4.22 -1.47
C TYR A 114 11.95 -3.95 -1.97
N ALA A 115 12.93 -4.09 -1.09
CA ALA A 115 14.32 -4.35 -1.47
C ALA A 115 14.40 -5.76 -2.05
N CYS A 116 14.54 -5.86 -3.37
CA CYS A 116 14.80 -7.13 -4.02
C CYS A 116 16.21 -7.16 -4.55
N ARG A 117 16.86 -8.30 -4.36
CA ARG A 117 18.20 -8.56 -4.88
C ARG A 117 18.08 -9.68 -5.90
N ILE A 118 19.00 -9.72 -6.86
CA ILE A 118 19.01 -10.77 -7.88
C ILE A 118 19.15 -12.16 -7.22
N ASP A 119 19.89 -12.25 -6.12
CA ASP A 119 20.11 -13.44 -5.30
C ASP A 119 18.99 -13.71 -4.28
N TRP A 120 18.14 -12.72 -4.01
CA TRP A 120 16.96 -12.84 -3.15
C TRP A 120 15.71 -12.30 -3.86
N PRO A 121 15.12 -13.09 -4.77
CA PRO A 121 13.89 -12.69 -5.43
C PRO A 121 12.77 -12.56 -4.39
N CYS A 122 12.25 -11.34 -4.23
CA CYS A 122 11.06 -11.14 -3.42
C CYS A 122 9.88 -11.80 -4.15
N TYR A 123 9.30 -12.85 -3.57
CA TYR A 123 8.07 -13.45 -4.04
C TYR A 123 6.89 -12.85 -3.29
#